data_AF-A0T1C6-F1
#
_entry.id   AF-A0T1C6-F1
#
_cell.length_a   1.000
_cell.length_b   1.000
_cell.length_c   1.000
_cell.angle_alpha   90.00
_cell.angle_beta   90.00
_cell.angle_gamma   90.00
#
_symmetry.space_group_name_H-M   'P 1'
#
loop_
_entity.id
_entity.type
_entity.pdbx_description
1 polymer ?
#
loop_
_entity_poly.entity_id
_entity_poly.type
_entity_poly.pdbx_seq_one_letter_code
_entity_poly.pdbx_strand_id
1 'polypeptide(L)'
;ITGRTDAFSPGSRKIHVDVDASSINKNIRVDIPIVGDAGQVMEDMLIVWRKEVGKAKRPALAKWWAQIDRWRARKSPAYRPSERVIMPQFAIQRLYEATKDRDVYITTEVG
;
A
#
# COMPACT_ATOMS: atom_id res chain seq x y z
N ILE A 1 -0.96 7.63 -9.13
CA ILE A 1 -0.13 8.03 -10.29
C ILE A 1 1.10 7.13 -10.31
N THR A 2 1.27 6.30 -11.35
CA THR A 2 2.38 5.33 -11.47
C THR A 2 3.69 5.97 -11.95
N GLY A 3 3.69 7.27 -12.25
CA GLY A 3 4.83 7.96 -12.85
C GLY A 3 5.15 7.41 -14.22
N ARG A 4 6.43 7.09 -14.46
CA ARG A 4 6.91 6.44 -15.69
C ARG A 4 6.50 4.97 -15.71
N THR A 5 5.62 4.61 -16.64
CA THR A 5 5.02 3.26 -16.74
C THR A 5 6.05 2.19 -17.13
N ASP A 6 7.05 2.53 -17.94
CA ASP A 6 8.16 1.66 -18.35
C ASP A 6 9.11 1.31 -17.18
N ALA A 7 9.18 2.19 -16.18
CA ALA A 7 9.97 2.00 -14.97
C ALA A 7 9.14 1.54 -13.76
N PHE A 8 7.85 1.22 -13.97
CA PHE A 8 6.95 0.84 -12.87
C PHE A 8 7.16 -0.62 -12.46
N SER A 9 7.67 -0.81 -11.25
CA SER A 9 7.90 -2.14 -10.65
C SER A 9 8.72 -3.06 -11.60
N PRO A 10 9.98 -2.70 -11.90
CA PRO A 10 10.80 -3.45 -12.85
C PRO A 10 11.10 -4.85 -12.30
N GLY A 11 11.05 -5.86 -13.17
CA GLY A 11 11.32 -7.26 -12.82
C GLY A 11 10.28 -7.93 -11.92
N SER A 12 9.16 -7.27 -11.60
CA SER A 12 8.10 -7.89 -10.79
C SER A 12 7.12 -8.69 -11.65
N ARG A 13 6.67 -9.84 -11.12
CA ARG A 13 5.44 -10.50 -11.57
C ARG A 13 4.24 -9.73 -11.01
N LYS A 14 3.30 -9.35 -11.87
CA LYS A 14 2.18 -8.45 -11.58
C LYS A 14 0.87 -9.24 -11.58
N ILE A 15 0.19 -9.20 -10.44
CA ILE A 15 -1.15 -9.77 -10.24
C ILE A 15 -2.07 -8.59 -9.99
N HIS A 16 -3.17 -8.49 -10.74
CA HIS A 16 -4.13 -7.38 -10.62
C HIS A 16 -5.53 -7.96 -10.51
N VAL A 17 -6.14 -7.68 -9.35
CA VAL A 17 -7.53 -8.01 -9.04
C VAL A 17 -8.35 -6.73 -9.18
N ASP A 18 -9.33 -6.74 -10.06
CA ASP A 18 -10.20 -5.59 -10.30
C ASP A 18 -11.62 -6.05 -10.60
N VAL A 19 -12.63 -5.37 -10.06
CA VAL A 19 -14.03 -5.72 -10.35
C VAL A 19 -14.43 -5.27 -11.75
N ASP A 20 -13.79 -4.23 -12.28
CA ASP A 20 -14.00 -3.74 -13.63
C ASP A 20 -12.95 -4.30 -14.60
N ALA A 21 -13.40 -5.15 -15.52
CA ALA A 21 -12.57 -5.72 -16.57
C ALA A 21 -11.87 -4.65 -17.43
N SER A 22 -12.45 -3.45 -17.58
CA SER A 22 -11.87 -2.36 -18.38
C SER A 22 -10.62 -1.75 -17.73
N SER A 23 -10.43 -1.94 -16.42
CA SER A 23 -9.28 -1.43 -15.67
C SER A 23 -8.06 -2.35 -15.77
N ILE A 24 -8.27 -3.63 -16.08
CA ILE A 24 -7.20 -4.61 -16.30
C ILE A 24 -6.39 -4.24 -17.55
N ASN A 25 -5.06 -4.23 -17.44
CA ASN A 25 -4.13 -3.87 -18.53
C ASN A 25 -4.32 -2.45 -19.12
N LYS A 26 -5.11 -1.57 -18.48
CA LYS A 26 -5.37 -0.21 -18.98
C LYS A 26 -4.12 0.65 -19.06
N ASN A 27 -3.30 0.64 -18.00
CA ASN A 27 -2.09 1.45 -17.90
C ASN A 27 -0.81 0.61 -17.76
N ILE A 28 -0.89 -0.51 -17.05
CA ILE A 28 0.24 -1.40 -16.76
C ILE A 28 -0.16 -2.80 -17.22
N ARG A 29 0.68 -3.44 -18.04
CA ARG A 29 0.49 -4.84 -18.42
C ARG A 29 0.73 -5.74 -17.20
N VAL A 30 -0.20 -6.65 -16.95
CA VAL A 30 -0.16 -7.58 -15.82
C VAL A 30 0.00 -9.02 -16.31
N ASP A 31 0.59 -9.87 -15.48
CA ASP A 31 0.86 -11.27 -15.81
C ASP A 31 -0.32 -12.18 -15.44
N ILE A 32 -1.00 -11.86 -14.34
CA ILE A 32 -2.17 -12.61 -13.86
C ILE A 32 -3.31 -11.62 -13.61
N PRO A 33 -4.24 -11.46 -14.57
CA PRO A 33 -5.46 -10.68 -14.36
C PRO A 33 -6.52 -11.52 -13.66
N ILE A 34 -7.22 -10.94 -12.69
CA ILE A 34 -8.38 -11.55 -12.02
C ILE A 34 -9.50 -10.51 -12.00
N VAL A 35 -10.61 -10.82 -12.65
CA VAL A 35 -11.80 -9.95 -12.64
C VAL A 35 -12.73 -10.43 -11.53
N GLY A 36 -12.97 -9.58 -10.54
CA GLY A 36 -13.83 -9.92 -9.40
C GLY A 36 -13.68 -8.97 -8.22
N ASP A 37 -14.55 -9.16 -7.23
CA ASP A 37 -14.48 -8.42 -5.96
C ASP A 37 -13.19 -8.77 -5.21
N ALA A 38 -12.43 -7.75 -4.80
CA ALA A 38 -11.14 -7.94 -4.17
C ALA A 38 -11.23 -8.65 -2.81
N GLY A 39 -12.33 -8.48 -2.08
CA GLY A 39 -12.58 -9.17 -0.81
C GLY A 39 -12.78 -10.67 -1.04
N GLN A 40 -13.70 -11.03 -1.93
CA GLN A 40 -13.99 -12.43 -2.27
C GLN A 40 -12.76 -13.14 -2.85
N VAL A 41 -12.05 -12.50 -3.79
CA VAL A 41 -10.83 -13.06 -4.37
C VAL A 41 -9.76 -13.28 -3.29
N MET A 42 -9.63 -12.37 -2.32
CA MET A 42 -8.69 -12.52 -1.22
C MET A 42 -9.06 -13.69 -0.29
N GLU A 43 -10.35 -13.88 -0.01
CA GLU A 43 -10.85 -15.02 0.77
C GLU A 43 -10.51 -16.35 0.09
N ASP A 44 -10.77 -16.47 -1.21
CA ASP A 44 -10.44 -17.66 -2.01
C ASP A 44 -8.92 -17.94 -2.01
N MET A 45 -8.10 -16.90 -2.21
CA MET A 45 -6.65 -17.01 -2.14
C MET A 45 -6.18 -17.50 -0.76
N LEU A 46 -6.79 -17.02 0.32
CA LEU A 46 -6.46 -17.45 1.69
C LEU A 46 -6.87 -18.91 1.95
N ILE A 47 -8.01 -19.36 1.42
CA ILE A 47 -8.44 -20.76 1.52
C ILE A 47 -7.42 -21.67 0.84
N VAL A 48 -7.02 -21.35 -0.39
CA VAL A 48 -6.01 -22.11 -1.14
C VAL A 48 -4.66 -22.06 -0.43
N TRP A 49 -4.22 -20.87 -0.01
CA TRP A 49 -2.94 -20.70 0.69
C TRP A 49 -2.86 -21.51 1.99
N ARG A 50 -3.93 -21.57 2.79
CA ARG A 50 -3.95 -22.37 4.01
C ARG A 50 -3.88 -23.88 3.74
N LYS A 51 -4.55 -24.35 2.68
CA LYS A 51 -4.53 -25.76 2.26
C LYS A 51 -3.15 -26.19 1.76
N GLU A 52 -2.55 -25.39 0.88
CA GLU A 52 -1.34 -25.76 0.14
C GLU A 52 -0.04 -25.35 0.85
N VAL A 53 -0.02 -24.15 1.46
CA VAL A 53 1.21 -23.51 1.95
C VAL A 53 1.28 -23.46 3.48
N GLY A 54 0.16 -23.61 4.18
CA GLY A 54 0.08 -23.54 5.64
C GLY A 54 1.04 -24.50 6.37
N LYS A 55 1.50 -25.57 5.70
CA LYS A 55 2.47 -26.56 6.21
C LYS A 55 3.88 -26.48 5.57
N ALA A 56 4.05 -25.71 4.50
CA ALA A 56 5.32 -25.60 3.79
C ALA A 56 6.25 -24.56 4.45
N LYS A 57 7.57 -24.75 4.34
CA LYS A 57 8.57 -23.77 4.79
C LYS A 57 8.26 -22.42 4.14
N ARG A 58 7.86 -21.45 4.96
CA ARG A 58 7.59 -20.08 4.52
C ARG A 58 8.79 -19.55 3.74
N PRO A 59 8.60 -18.84 2.60
CA PRO A 59 9.70 -18.12 1.96
C PRO A 59 10.37 -17.23 3.00
N ALA A 60 11.71 -17.23 3.04
CA ALA A 60 12.46 -16.42 4.00
C ALA A 60 12.34 -14.93 3.63
N LEU A 61 11.24 -14.30 4.03
CA LEU A 61 10.97 -12.87 3.83
C LEU A 61 11.83 -11.96 4.73
N ALA A 62 12.66 -12.52 5.62
CA ALA A 62 13.47 -11.77 6.56
C ALA A 62 14.38 -10.73 5.86
N LYS A 63 15.02 -11.11 4.75
CA LYS A 63 15.85 -10.17 3.97
C LYS A 63 15.02 -9.03 3.36
N TRP A 64 13.79 -9.33 2.94
CA TRP A 64 12.88 -8.36 2.36
C TRP A 64 12.38 -7.36 3.42
N TRP A 65 11.96 -7.86 4.59
CA TRP A 65 11.59 -7.00 5.72
C TRP A 65 12.74 -6.11 6.18
N ALA A 66 13.96 -6.66 6.27
CA ALA A 66 15.15 -5.86 6.57
C ALA A 66 15.41 -4.74 5.54
N GLN A 67 15.12 -4.97 4.26
CA GLN A 67 15.20 -3.93 3.23
C GLN A 67 14.13 -2.84 3.42
N ILE A 68 12.88 -3.24 3.70
CA ILE A 68 11.78 -2.31 3.97
C ILE A 68 12.10 -1.44 5.19
N ASP A 69 12.63 -2.03 6.26
CA ASP A 69 12.95 -1.31 7.49
C ASP A 69 14.07 -0.29 7.28
N ARG A 70 15.05 -0.58 6.42
CA ARG A 70 16.04 0.42 5.98
C ARG A 70 15.38 1.62 5.31
N TRP A 71 14.38 1.41 4.44
CA TRP A 71 13.67 2.51 3.80
C TRP A 71 12.82 3.30 4.80
N ARG A 72 12.13 2.63 5.73
CA ARG A 72 11.34 3.28 6.79
C ARG A 72 12.22 4.10 7.74
N ALA A 73 13.43 3.65 8.02
CA ALA A 73 14.39 4.35 8.89
C ALA A 73 14.76 5.75 8.37
N ARG A 74 14.61 6.01 7.07
CA ARG A 74 14.80 7.35 6.48
C ARG A 74 13.78 8.37 7.02
N LYS A 75 12.64 7.92 7.56
CA LYS A 75 11.55 8.77 8.06
C LYS A 75 11.19 9.87 7.05
N SER A 76 11.02 9.49 5.77
CA SER A 76 10.77 10.44 4.67
C SER A 76 9.62 11.44 4.89
N PRO A 77 8.56 11.13 5.66
CA PRO A 77 7.53 12.13 6.01
C PRO A 77 7.96 13.17 7.05
N ALA A 78 9.17 13.11 7.59
CA ALA A 78 9.67 14.05 8.58
C ALA A 78 9.77 15.48 8.00
N TYR A 79 9.49 16.46 8.84
CA TYR A 79 9.52 17.87 8.50
C TYR A 79 10.31 18.65 9.56
N ARG A 80 10.85 19.82 9.19
CA ARG A 80 11.53 20.70 10.14
C ARG A 80 10.48 21.50 10.91
N PRO A 81 10.50 21.50 12.25
CA PRO A 81 9.60 22.34 13.04
C PRO A 81 9.94 23.81 12.85
N SER A 82 8.96 24.68 13.11
CA SER A 82 9.13 26.13 13.15
C SER A 82 8.52 26.68 14.43
N GLU A 83 9.23 27.60 15.07
CA GLU A 83 8.73 28.34 16.25
C GLU A 83 7.91 29.57 15.85
N ARG A 84 8.00 29.99 14.58
CA ARG A 84 7.34 31.21 14.07
C ARG A 84 6.02 30.92 13.38
N VAL A 85 5.87 29.74 12.80
CA VAL A 85 4.68 29.34 12.04
C VAL A 85 4.26 27.92 12.40
N ILE A 86 2.96 27.66 12.37
CA ILE A 86 2.43 26.32 12.53
C ILE A 86 2.67 25.57 11.22
N MET A 87 3.51 24.54 11.27
CA MET A 87 3.73 23.68 10.11
C MET A 87 2.44 22.91 9.79
N PRO A 88 2.00 22.83 8.51
CA PRO A 88 0.77 22.12 8.17
C PRO A 88 0.84 20.64 8.56
N GLN A 89 2.01 20.01 8.42
CA GLN A 89 2.25 18.64 8.88
C GLN A 89 2.06 18.50 10.39
N PHE A 90 2.50 19.50 11.17
CA PHE A 90 2.32 19.53 12.62
C PHE A 90 0.85 19.71 13.00
N ALA A 91 0.12 20.59 12.30
CA ALA A 91 -1.31 20.78 12.52
C ALA A 91 -2.09 19.47 12.31
N ILE A 92 -1.83 18.75 11.21
CA ILE A 92 -2.46 17.45 10.95
C ILE A 92 -2.03 16.39 11.98
N GLN A 93 -0.77 16.38 12.40
CA GLN A 93 -0.29 15.46 13.43
C GLN A 93 -0.97 15.72 14.79
N ARG A 94 -1.21 16.98 15.16
CA ARG A 94 -1.93 17.35 16.39
C ARG A 94 -3.41 17.01 16.30
N LEU A 95 -4.04 17.23 15.14
CA LEU A 95 -5.41 16.79 14.89
C LEU A 95 -5.54 15.28 15.10
N TYR A 96 -4.69 14.49 14.43
CA TYR A 96 -4.69 13.04 14.57
C TYR A 96 -4.51 12.59 16.02
N GLU A 97 -3.54 13.14 16.75
CA GLU A 97 -3.33 12.76 18.15
C GLU A 97 -4.51 13.08 19.06
N ALA A 98 -5.24 14.16 18.80
CA ALA A 98 -6.43 14.55 19.56
C ALA A 98 -7.66 13.69 19.23
N THR A 99 -7.68 13.02 18.07
CA THR A 99 -8.87 12.32 17.57
C THR A 99 -8.68 10.83 17.34
N LYS A 100 -7.46 10.28 17.45
CA LYS A 100 -7.13 8.88 17.09
C LYS A 100 -7.94 7.80 17.83
N ASP A 101 -8.51 8.14 18.99
CA ASP A 101 -9.31 7.22 19.82
C ASP A 101 -10.83 7.42 19.62
N ARG A 102 -11.23 8.11 18.54
CA ARG A 102 -12.62 8.41 18.18
C ARG A 102 -12.93 7.91 16.78
N ASP A 103 -14.21 7.74 16.49
CA ASP A 103 -14.70 7.54 15.12
C ASP A 103 -14.74 8.90 14.40
N VAL A 104 -13.77 9.14 13.50
CA VAL A 104 -13.56 10.43 12.83
C VAL A 104 -13.50 10.26 11.32
N TYR A 105 -14.25 11.10 10.63
CA TYR A 105 -14.23 11.24 9.17
C TYR A 105 -13.39 12.47 8.81
N ILE A 106 -12.47 12.31 7.86
CA ILE A 106 -11.63 13.39 7.33
C ILE A 106 -12.02 13.65 5.88
N THR A 107 -12.36 14.89 5.56
CA THR A 107 -12.56 15.38 4.20
C THR A 107 -11.48 16.40 3.86
N THR A 108 -11.08 16.47 2.59
CA THR A 108 -10.06 17.42 2.12
C THR A 108 -10.48 18.00 0.79
N GLU A 109 -10.09 19.25 0.54
CA GLU A 109 -10.09 19.82 -0.80
C GLU A 109 -8.85 19.33 -1.59
N VAL A 110 -8.56 19.95 -2.73
CA VAL A 110 -7.38 19.64 -3.57
C VAL A 110 -6.24 20.61 -3.24
N GLY A 111 -5.02 20.08 -3.07
CA GLY A 111 -3.81 20.85 -2.78
C GLY A 111 -2.53 20.05 -2.99
#